data_AF-A0A967BYR5-F1
#
_entry.id   AF-A0A967BYR5-F1
#
_cell.length_a   1.000
_cell.length_b   1.000
_cell.length_c   1.000
_cell.angle_alpha   90.00
_cell.angle_beta   90.00
_cell.angle_gamma   90.00
#
_symmetry.space_group_name_H-M   'P 1'
#
loop_
_entity.id
_entity.type
_entity.pdbx_description
1 polymer ?
#
loop_
_entity_poly.entity_id
_entity_poly.type
_entity_poly.pdbx_seq_one_letter_code
_entity_poly.pdbx_strand_id
1 'polypeptide(L)'
;MYLLAELFPNLRERRLPLSRDQIVLLLAAVNEIFLGVDIYMAHNVSGSIVAGEWIPIIFGPAAGVVLILAGALAIKRRGVATVLANATFVASAVVGVMGVYYHLERAALPVGPLAERLSTRLLVWGPPFVGPVMFIIVALWGISAVWIEDPPDSGRLRMLRGAYLRLPLAKTRAYLLIVALAAAGTTVAAVFDHARTGFENPYLWIPTLLGVFGAMAALVLAAIPRPRRSDIAGYVIAMLLLIATGVLGTVFHIDDNLTSRGVIVAERFITGAPFMAPLLFANTGTFGLVALLDPRSERPARKAPSVDGTSSARTAG
;
A
#
# COMPACT_ATOMS: atom_id res chain seq x y z
N MET A 1 13.17 6.74 12.41
CA MET A 1 13.82 5.90 13.42
C MET A 1 13.74 4.48 12.89
N TYR A 2 14.70 3.60 13.19
CA TYR A 2 14.55 2.19 12.84
C TYR A 2 13.63 1.51 13.87
N LEU A 3 12.32 1.75 13.74
CA LEU A 3 11.31 1.38 14.74
C LEU A 3 11.27 -0.12 15.01
N LEU A 4 11.41 -0.95 13.98
CA LEU A 4 11.42 -2.41 14.16
C LEU A 4 12.61 -2.87 15.02
N ALA A 5 13.75 -2.19 14.92
CA ALA A 5 14.92 -2.49 15.72
C ALA A 5 14.81 -2.04 17.19
N GLU A 6 13.83 -1.20 17.53
CA GLU A 6 13.51 -0.93 18.94
C GLU A 6 12.85 -2.12 19.63
N LEU A 7 12.11 -2.95 18.87
CA LEU A 7 11.54 -4.22 19.34
C LEU A 7 12.53 -5.37 19.25
N PHE A 8 13.30 -5.42 18.16
CA PHE A 8 14.23 -6.49 17.85
C PHE A 8 15.64 -5.92 17.62
N PRO A 9 16.43 -5.68 18.69
CA PRO A 9 17.72 -5.00 18.59
C PRO A 9 18.73 -5.66 17.65
N ASN A 10 18.66 -6.99 17.53
CA ASN A 10 19.48 -7.79 16.62
C ASN A 10 19.33 -7.39 15.13
N LEU A 11 18.22 -6.76 14.74
CA LEU A 11 18.01 -6.27 13.38
C LEU A 11 18.93 -5.09 13.01
N ARG A 12 19.50 -4.36 13.98
CA ARG A 12 20.43 -3.25 13.71
C ARG A 12 21.71 -3.71 12.99
N GLU A 13 22.06 -4.98 13.18
CA GLU A 13 23.26 -5.62 12.65
C GLU A 13 22.99 -6.37 11.35
N ARG A 14 21.72 -6.73 11.08
CA ARG A 14 21.33 -7.43 9.86
C ARG A 14 21.19 -6.45 8.69
N ARG A 15 21.72 -6.85 7.53
CA ARG A 15 21.54 -6.13 6.28
C ARG A 15 20.51 -6.84 5.43
N LEU A 16 19.44 -6.13 5.09
CA LEU A 16 18.49 -6.59 4.09
C LEU A 16 19.08 -6.36 2.69
N PRO A 17 18.79 -7.26 1.72
CA PRO A 17 19.28 -7.12 0.35
C PRO A 17 18.68 -5.90 -0.37
N LEU A 18 17.50 -5.47 0.05
CA LEU A 18 16.80 -4.29 -0.47
C LEU A 18 16.56 -3.30 0.68
N SER A 19 16.69 -2.01 0.37
CA SER A 19 16.26 -0.94 1.27
C SER A 19 14.74 -0.95 1.44
N ARG A 20 14.26 -0.31 2.52
CA ARG A 20 12.82 -0.12 2.75
C ARG A 20 12.10 0.45 1.52
N ASP A 21 12.67 1.49 0.92
CA ASP A 21 12.04 2.18 -0.21
C ASP A 21 12.04 1.32 -1.48
N GLN A 22 13.06 0.49 -1.70
CA GLN A 22 13.04 -0.48 -2.81
C GLN A 22 11.97 -1.55 -2.61
N ILE A 23 11.78 -2.02 -1.37
CA ILE A 23 10.69 -2.96 -1.05
C ILE A 23 9.33 -2.31 -1.30
N VAL A 24 9.13 -1.06 -0.85
CA VAL A 24 7.89 -0.30 -1.12
C VAL A 24 7.64 -0.14 -2.61
N LEU A 25 8.67 0.21 -3.40
CA LEU A 25 8.53 0.35 -4.86
C LEU A 25 8.17 -0.98 -5.54
N LEU A 26 8.77 -2.08 -5.10
CA LEU A 26 8.44 -3.41 -5.61
C LEU A 26 7.00 -3.79 -5.27
N LEU A 27 6.59 -3.58 -4.00
CA LEU A 27 5.21 -3.81 -3.57
C LEU A 27 4.23 -2.95 -4.36
N ALA A 28 4.55 -1.67 -4.60
CA ALA A 28 3.72 -0.78 -5.41
C ALA A 28 3.57 -1.30 -6.84
N ALA A 29 4.66 -1.74 -7.48
CA ALA A 29 4.62 -2.33 -8.82
C ALA A 29 3.77 -3.60 -8.89
N VAL A 30 3.90 -4.49 -7.89
CA VAL A 30 3.07 -5.70 -7.78
C VAL A 30 1.60 -5.33 -7.58
N ASN A 31 1.32 -4.34 -6.73
CA ASN A 31 -0.05 -3.87 -6.50
C ASN A 31 -0.69 -3.30 -7.76
N GLU A 32 0.02 -2.51 -8.57
CA GLU A 32 -0.49 -2.03 -9.86
C GLU A 32 -0.92 -3.18 -10.78
N ILE A 33 -0.12 -4.27 -10.84
CA ILE A 33 -0.48 -5.45 -11.64
C ILE A 33 -1.75 -6.10 -11.13
N PHE A 34 -1.82 -6.36 -9.82
CA PHE A 34 -2.97 -7.05 -9.23
C PHE A 34 -4.24 -6.19 -9.26
N LEU A 35 -4.13 -4.85 -9.15
CA LEU A 35 -5.27 -3.96 -9.34
C LEU A 35 -5.92 -4.15 -10.71
N GLY A 36 -5.14 -4.32 -11.79
CA GLY A 36 -5.69 -4.62 -13.11
C GLY A 36 -6.48 -5.93 -13.15
N VAL A 37 -5.96 -6.98 -12.51
CA VAL A 37 -6.61 -8.30 -12.42
C VAL A 37 -7.90 -8.21 -11.61
N ASP A 38 -7.85 -7.58 -10.44
CA ASP A 38 -9.01 -7.36 -9.57
C ASP A 38 -10.13 -6.62 -10.29
N ILE A 39 -9.77 -5.56 -11.01
CA ILE A 39 -10.73 -4.71 -11.73
C ILE A 39 -11.31 -5.47 -12.91
N TYR A 40 -10.50 -6.23 -13.65
CA TYR A 40 -11.02 -7.09 -14.72
C TYR A 40 -12.09 -8.04 -14.18
N MET A 41 -11.82 -8.71 -13.06
CA MET A 41 -12.78 -9.61 -12.44
C MET A 41 -14.05 -8.88 -11.97
N ALA A 42 -13.89 -7.74 -11.29
CA ALA A 42 -15.00 -6.96 -10.75
C ALA A 42 -15.92 -6.38 -11.84
N HIS A 43 -15.38 -5.91 -12.96
CA HIS A 43 -16.19 -5.36 -14.05
C HIS A 43 -16.81 -6.46 -14.93
N ASN A 44 -16.22 -7.65 -14.96
CA ASN A 44 -16.78 -8.79 -15.69
C ASN A 44 -18.07 -9.34 -15.06
N VAL A 45 -18.38 -9.01 -13.80
CA VAL A 45 -19.65 -9.35 -13.12
C VAL A 45 -20.88 -8.89 -13.93
N SER A 46 -20.75 -7.78 -14.67
CA SER A 46 -21.86 -7.23 -15.45
C SER A 46 -22.07 -7.91 -16.81
N GLY A 47 -21.22 -8.88 -17.19
CA GLY A 47 -21.27 -9.59 -18.46
C GLY A 47 -20.73 -8.82 -19.67
N SER A 48 -20.35 -7.55 -19.51
CA SER A 48 -19.70 -6.75 -20.57
C SER A 48 -18.82 -5.66 -19.99
N ILE A 49 -17.62 -5.47 -20.54
CA ILE A 49 -16.69 -4.41 -20.12
C ILE A 49 -16.79 -3.25 -21.10
N VAL A 50 -17.16 -2.06 -20.62
CA VAL A 50 -17.26 -0.86 -21.47
C VAL A 50 -15.91 -0.15 -21.63
N ALA A 51 -15.77 0.71 -22.65
CA ALA A 51 -14.50 1.34 -23.02
C ALA A 51 -13.77 2.03 -21.86
N GLY A 52 -14.49 2.72 -20.96
CA GLY A 52 -13.90 3.39 -19.81
C GLY A 52 -13.33 2.43 -18.75
N GLU A 53 -13.88 1.23 -18.63
CA GLU A 53 -13.46 0.21 -17.66
C GLU A 53 -12.15 -0.47 -18.10
N TRP A 54 -11.84 -0.48 -19.40
CA TRP A 54 -10.57 -0.97 -19.92
C TRP A 54 -9.36 -0.14 -19.50
N ILE A 55 -9.56 1.14 -19.16
CA ILE A 55 -8.47 2.04 -18.75
C ILE A 55 -7.73 1.46 -17.54
N PRO A 56 -8.35 1.27 -16.35
CA PRO A 56 -7.65 0.70 -15.21
C PRO A 56 -7.21 -0.76 -15.40
N ILE A 57 -7.97 -1.56 -16.16
CA ILE A 57 -7.64 -2.97 -16.45
C ILE A 57 -6.30 -3.10 -17.18
N ILE A 58 -6.06 -2.25 -18.18
CA ILE A 58 -4.81 -2.25 -18.96
C ILE A 58 -3.72 -1.44 -18.25
N PHE A 59 -4.10 -0.30 -17.68
CA PHE A 59 -3.16 0.61 -17.03
C PHE A 59 -2.44 -0.05 -15.86
N GLY A 60 -3.15 -0.76 -14.96
CA GLY A 60 -2.52 -1.38 -13.78
C GLY A 60 -1.34 -2.31 -14.15
N PRO A 61 -1.53 -3.35 -14.97
CA PRO A 61 -0.46 -4.26 -15.38
C PRO A 61 0.65 -3.54 -16.15
N ALA A 62 0.31 -2.61 -17.06
CA ALA A 62 1.29 -1.83 -17.78
C ALA A 62 2.14 -0.95 -16.84
N ALA A 63 1.51 -0.27 -15.88
CA ALA A 63 2.16 0.55 -14.88
C ALA A 63 3.10 -0.27 -14.00
N GLY A 64 2.66 -1.43 -13.51
CA GLY A 64 3.49 -2.33 -12.73
C GLY A 64 4.72 -2.84 -13.48
N VAL A 65 4.57 -3.23 -14.76
CA VAL A 65 5.71 -3.60 -15.61
C VAL A 65 6.67 -2.42 -15.81
N VAL A 66 6.15 -1.23 -16.11
CA VAL A 66 6.96 -0.01 -16.26
C VAL A 66 7.74 0.29 -14.97
N LEU A 67 7.14 0.12 -13.79
CA LEU A 67 7.79 0.34 -12.50
C LEU A 67 8.90 -0.69 -12.22
N ILE A 68 8.69 -1.96 -12.57
CA ILE A 68 9.75 -2.99 -12.48
C ILE A 68 10.93 -2.62 -13.39
N LEU A 69 10.65 -2.22 -14.63
CA LEU A 69 11.68 -1.77 -15.57
C LEU A 69 12.38 -0.50 -15.10
N ALA A 70 11.66 0.45 -14.50
CA ALA A 70 12.22 1.64 -13.89
C ALA A 70 13.17 1.27 -12.73
N GLY A 71 12.80 0.30 -11.90
CA GLY A 71 13.64 -0.24 -10.83
C GLY A 71 14.97 -0.81 -11.36
N ALA A 72 14.91 -1.62 -12.43
CA ALA A 72 16.10 -2.14 -13.10
C ALA A 72 16.96 -1.01 -13.73
N LEU A 73 16.31 -0.02 -14.35
CA LEU A 73 16.97 1.14 -14.95
C LEU A 73 17.66 2.02 -13.91
N ALA A 74 17.14 2.09 -12.69
CA ALA A 74 17.67 2.91 -11.60
C ALA A 74 19.12 2.57 -11.24
N ILE A 75 19.57 1.34 -11.53
CA ILE A 75 20.96 0.89 -11.34
C ILE A 75 21.94 1.72 -12.17
N LYS A 76 21.57 2.08 -13.41
CA LYS A 76 22.45 2.81 -14.35
C LYS A 76 22.03 4.26 -14.55
N ARG A 77 20.73 4.56 -14.51
CA ARG A 77 20.15 5.85 -14.87
C ARG A 77 19.07 6.28 -13.88
N ARG A 78 19.47 6.50 -12.63
CA ARG A 78 18.56 6.86 -11.53
C ARG A 78 17.63 8.04 -11.86
N GLY A 79 18.15 9.11 -12.48
CA GLY A 79 17.33 10.28 -12.83
C GLY A 79 16.17 9.94 -13.78
N VAL A 80 16.43 9.12 -14.80
CA VAL A 80 15.41 8.68 -15.76
C VAL A 80 14.39 7.77 -15.08
N ALA A 81 14.87 6.80 -14.28
CA ALA A 81 14.00 5.92 -13.50
C ALA A 81 13.09 6.69 -12.53
N THR A 82 13.61 7.72 -11.87
CA THR A 82 12.84 8.60 -10.98
C THR A 82 11.74 9.35 -11.73
N VAL A 83 12.02 9.91 -12.90
CA VAL A 83 11.01 10.61 -13.71
C VAL A 83 9.94 9.63 -14.19
N LEU A 84 10.34 8.48 -14.73
CA LEU A 84 9.42 7.44 -15.20
C LEU A 84 8.50 6.96 -14.08
N ALA A 85 9.06 6.61 -12.91
CA ALA A 85 8.27 6.14 -11.78
C ALA A 85 7.30 7.21 -11.25
N ASN A 86 7.74 8.46 -11.10
CA ASN A 86 6.82 9.53 -10.68
C ASN A 86 5.70 9.77 -11.70
N ALA A 87 6.01 9.76 -13.00
CA ALA A 87 5.00 9.91 -14.04
C ALA A 87 3.96 8.78 -13.98
N THR A 88 4.41 7.53 -13.81
CA THR A 88 3.52 6.37 -13.64
C THR A 88 2.66 6.49 -12.39
N PHE A 89 3.22 6.88 -11.24
CA PHE A 89 2.42 7.04 -10.02
C PHE A 89 1.45 8.23 -10.09
N VAL A 90 1.82 9.35 -10.73
CA VAL A 90 0.87 10.45 -10.96
C VAL A 90 -0.27 9.99 -11.86
N ALA A 91 0.02 9.26 -12.94
CA ALA A 91 -1.01 8.68 -13.80
C ALA A 91 -1.91 7.70 -13.02
N SER A 92 -1.34 6.88 -12.14
CA SER A 92 -2.08 5.98 -11.25
C SER A 92 -3.04 6.76 -10.34
N ALA A 93 -2.56 7.83 -9.69
CA ALA A 93 -3.43 8.69 -8.88
C ALA A 93 -4.58 9.31 -9.71
N VAL A 94 -4.32 9.74 -10.94
CA VAL A 94 -5.36 10.26 -11.86
C VAL A 94 -6.39 9.18 -12.20
N VAL A 95 -5.96 7.96 -12.55
CA VAL A 95 -6.85 6.82 -12.81
C VAL A 95 -7.71 6.54 -11.58
N GLY A 96 -7.11 6.55 -10.38
CA GLY A 96 -7.83 6.40 -9.12
C GLY A 96 -8.90 7.47 -8.90
N VAL A 97 -8.54 8.76 -9.04
CA VAL A 97 -9.47 9.89 -8.88
C VAL A 97 -10.63 9.80 -9.88
N MET A 98 -10.33 9.54 -11.15
CA MET A 98 -11.35 9.38 -12.19
C MET A 98 -12.26 8.18 -11.91
N GLY A 99 -11.69 7.06 -11.45
CA GLY A 99 -12.48 5.89 -11.05
C GLY A 99 -13.43 6.18 -9.89
N VAL A 100 -12.95 6.88 -8.85
CA VAL A 100 -13.82 7.32 -7.73
C VAL A 100 -14.96 8.19 -8.27
N TYR A 101 -14.65 9.17 -9.13
CA TYR A 101 -15.65 10.06 -9.72
C TYR A 101 -16.72 9.29 -10.50
N TYR A 102 -16.33 8.43 -11.45
CA TYR A 102 -17.29 7.68 -12.26
C TYR A 102 -18.10 6.66 -11.44
N HIS A 103 -17.52 6.06 -10.39
CA HIS A 103 -18.27 5.19 -9.49
C HIS A 103 -19.32 5.96 -8.68
N LEU A 104 -18.96 7.14 -8.16
CA LEU A 104 -19.89 8.01 -7.45
C LEU A 104 -20.98 8.56 -8.36
N GLU A 105 -20.63 8.99 -9.58
CA GLU A 105 -21.59 9.44 -10.59
C GLU A 105 -22.59 8.35 -10.93
N ARG A 106 -22.12 7.12 -11.18
CA ARG A 106 -22.99 5.97 -11.49
C ARG A 106 -23.84 5.51 -10.30
N ALA A 107 -23.37 5.71 -9.07
CA ALA A 107 -24.15 5.44 -7.86
C ALA A 107 -25.20 6.53 -7.60
N ALA A 108 -24.98 7.75 -8.08
CA ALA A 108 -25.85 8.89 -7.79
C ALA A 108 -27.15 8.86 -8.60
N LEU A 109 -28.21 9.45 -8.05
CA LEU A 109 -29.41 9.73 -8.82
C LEU A 109 -29.13 10.81 -9.88
N PRO A 110 -29.60 10.63 -11.13
CA PRO A 110 -29.32 11.57 -12.22
C PRO A 110 -30.00 12.93 -12.03
N VAL A 111 -31.12 12.95 -11.29
CA VAL A 111 -31.93 14.13 -11.01
C VAL A 111 -32.33 14.17 -9.53
N GLY A 112 -32.63 15.37 -9.02
CA GLY A 112 -33.04 15.60 -7.62
C GLY A 112 -32.14 16.61 -6.89
N PRO A 113 -32.51 17.00 -5.66
CA PRO A 113 -31.70 17.86 -4.80
C PRO A 113 -30.32 17.25 -4.51
N LEU A 114 -29.27 18.07 -4.46
CA LEU A 114 -27.88 17.59 -4.29
C LEU A 114 -27.70 16.66 -3.08
N ALA A 115 -28.38 16.97 -1.97
CA ALA A 115 -28.32 16.19 -0.73
C ALA A 115 -28.97 14.79 -0.85
N GLU A 116 -29.84 14.58 -1.84
CA GLU A 116 -30.57 13.31 -2.04
C GLU A 116 -29.96 12.47 -3.16
N ARG A 117 -29.06 13.05 -3.98
CA ARG A 117 -28.44 12.33 -5.10
C ARG A 117 -27.53 11.20 -4.64
N LEU A 118 -27.01 11.25 -3.42
CA LEU A 118 -26.23 10.18 -2.81
C LEU A 118 -26.86 9.79 -1.48
N SER A 119 -26.99 8.49 -1.25
CA SER A 119 -27.40 7.94 0.04
C SER A 119 -26.54 6.73 0.36
N THR A 120 -26.48 6.35 1.64
CA THR A 120 -25.78 5.14 2.07
C THR A 120 -26.28 3.90 1.33
N ARG A 121 -27.60 3.81 1.11
CA ARG A 121 -28.22 2.73 0.32
C ARG A 121 -27.68 2.70 -1.11
N LEU A 122 -27.63 3.85 -1.79
CA LEU A 122 -27.09 3.93 -3.16
C LEU A 122 -25.61 3.57 -3.21
N LEU A 123 -24.82 3.95 -2.22
CA LEU A 123 -23.40 3.61 -2.14
C LEU A 123 -23.15 2.12 -1.83
N VAL A 124 -24.03 1.46 -1.07
CA VAL A 124 -23.97 0.00 -0.82
C VAL A 124 -24.30 -0.79 -2.08
N TRP A 125 -25.37 -0.41 -2.79
CA TRP A 125 -25.86 -1.16 -3.95
C TRP A 125 -25.27 -0.70 -5.29
N GLY A 126 -24.59 0.45 -5.32
CA GLY A 126 -23.90 0.97 -6.49
C GLY A 126 -22.49 0.40 -6.66
N PRO A 127 -21.76 0.87 -7.69
CA PRO A 127 -20.35 0.50 -7.90
C PRO A 127 -19.48 0.87 -6.69
N PRO A 128 -18.50 0.03 -6.32
CA PRO A 128 -17.68 0.26 -5.14
C PRO A 128 -16.74 1.45 -5.33
N PHE A 129 -17.12 2.63 -4.84
CA PHE A 129 -16.36 3.88 -5.03
C PHE A 129 -15.02 3.92 -4.29
N VAL A 130 -14.83 3.05 -3.30
CA VAL A 130 -13.56 2.97 -2.54
C VAL A 130 -12.51 2.15 -3.28
N GLY A 131 -12.90 1.22 -4.16
CA GLY A 131 -11.96 0.40 -4.92
C GLY A 131 -10.90 1.23 -5.66
N PRO A 132 -11.29 2.24 -6.46
CA PRO A 132 -10.35 3.10 -7.18
C PRO A 132 -9.40 3.92 -6.28
N VAL A 133 -9.71 4.10 -4.99
CA VAL A 133 -8.82 4.79 -4.03
C VAL A 133 -7.50 4.05 -3.88
N MET A 134 -7.46 2.73 -4.12
CA MET A 134 -6.21 1.96 -4.00
C MET A 134 -5.13 2.40 -5.00
N PHE A 135 -5.47 2.84 -6.20
CA PHE A 135 -4.50 3.46 -7.11
C PHE A 135 -3.89 4.73 -6.50
N ILE A 136 -4.70 5.57 -5.85
CA ILE A 136 -4.23 6.78 -5.16
C ILE A 136 -3.27 6.41 -4.02
N ILE A 137 -3.61 5.39 -3.22
CA ILE A 137 -2.78 4.94 -2.11
C ILE A 137 -1.44 4.36 -2.60
N VAL A 138 -1.48 3.49 -3.61
CA VAL A 138 -0.27 2.92 -4.22
C VAL A 138 0.62 4.02 -4.82
N ALA A 139 0.01 5.00 -5.49
CA ALA A 139 0.72 6.17 -6.00
C ALA A 139 1.40 6.98 -4.89
N LEU A 140 0.71 7.25 -3.77
CA LEU A 140 1.27 7.99 -2.64
C LEU A 140 2.45 7.24 -2.00
N TRP A 141 2.34 5.92 -1.83
CA TRP A 141 3.45 5.06 -1.38
C TRP A 141 4.63 5.13 -2.34
N GLY A 142 4.35 4.93 -3.63
CA GLY A 142 5.34 4.93 -4.70
C GLY A 142 6.10 6.24 -4.78
N ILE A 143 5.41 7.37 -4.90
CA ILE A 143 6.00 8.72 -4.95
C ILE A 143 6.86 8.96 -3.71
N SER A 144 6.33 8.64 -2.52
CA SER A 144 7.09 8.77 -1.28
C SER A 144 8.38 7.95 -1.36
N ALA A 145 8.32 6.71 -1.85
CA ALA A 145 9.46 5.81 -1.96
C ALA A 145 10.50 6.24 -3.01
N VAL A 146 10.09 6.81 -4.14
CA VAL A 146 11.00 7.24 -5.21
C VAL A 146 12.02 8.27 -4.71
N TRP A 147 11.60 9.20 -3.84
CA TRP A 147 12.44 10.27 -3.33
C TRP A 147 13.20 9.86 -2.07
N ILE A 148 14.51 10.14 -2.04
CA ILE A 148 15.35 9.83 -0.89
C ILE A 148 15.17 10.90 0.18
N GLU A 149 14.92 10.49 1.42
CA GLU A 149 15.00 11.36 2.59
C GLU A 149 16.44 11.38 3.13
N ASP A 150 17.05 12.56 3.20
CA ASP A 150 18.45 12.74 3.62
C ASP A 150 18.64 14.05 4.41
N PRO A 151 18.96 13.99 5.72
CA PRO A 151 19.13 12.78 6.54
C PRO A 151 17.83 11.99 6.76
N PRO A 152 17.88 10.69 7.11
CA PRO A 152 16.69 9.90 7.41
C PRO A 152 15.82 10.53 8.51
N ASP A 153 14.51 10.47 8.33
CA ASP A 153 13.48 11.02 9.23
C ASP A 153 13.53 12.53 9.47
N SER A 154 14.17 13.28 8.58
CA SER A 154 14.26 14.74 8.68
C SER A 154 13.11 15.49 8.01
N GLY A 155 12.30 14.82 7.18
CA GLY A 155 11.36 15.42 6.24
C GLY A 155 12.03 16.10 5.04
N ARG A 156 13.36 16.00 4.90
CA ARG A 156 14.11 16.63 3.81
C ARG A 156 14.35 15.63 2.68
N LEU A 157 13.64 15.80 1.58
CA LEU A 157 13.76 14.97 0.39
C LEU A 157 14.81 15.54 -0.57
N ARG A 158 15.71 14.68 -1.05
CA ARG A 158 16.67 14.98 -2.11
C ARG A 158 16.01 14.82 -3.47
N MET A 159 15.88 15.95 -4.17
CA MET A 159 15.28 16.04 -5.50
C MET A 159 16.32 15.83 -6.60
N LEU A 160 15.86 15.85 -7.86
CA LEU A 160 16.76 15.84 -9.01
C LEU A 160 17.68 17.07 -9.00
N ARG A 161 18.88 16.93 -9.56
CA ARG A 161 19.90 17.99 -9.65
C ARG A 161 20.38 18.54 -8.30
N GLY A 162 20.20 17.81 -7.20
CA GLY A 162 20.72 18.18 -5.88
C GLY A 162 19.86 19.20 -5.11
N ALA A 163 18.71 19.60 -5.66
CA ALA A 163 17.74 20.40 -4.92
C ALA A 163 17.14 19.61 -3.74
N TYR A 164 16.61 20.32 -2.75
CA TYR A 164 15.96 19.71 -1.60
C TYR A 164 14.55 20.27 -1.42
N LEU A 165 13.61 19.39 -1.11
CA LEU A 165 12.25 19.73 -0.72
C LEU A 165 12.05 19.37 0.75
N ARG A 166 11.55 20.32 1.55
CA ARG A 166 11.21 20.07 2.95
C ARG A 166 9.72 19.79 3.06
N LEU A 167 9.37 18.58 3.48
CA LEU A 167 8.02 18.19 3.81
C LEU A 167 7.69 18.52 5.27
N PRO A 168 6.39 18.69 5.61
CA PRO A 168 5.97 18.91 6.99
C PRO A 168 6.20 17.68 7.88
N LEU A 169 6.27 16.49 7.28
CA LEU A 169 6.43 15.23 7.99
C LEU A 169 7.64 14.46 7.48
N ALA A 170 8.30 13.77 8.40
CA ALA A 170 9.29 12.74 8.09
C ALA A 170 8.65 11.59 7.30
N LYS A 171 9.42 10.98 6.39
CA LYS A 171 8.92 9.93 5.49
C LYS A 171 8.33 8.73 6.23
N THR A 172 8.95 8.32 7.34
CA THR A 172 8.43 7.24 8.19
C THR A 172 7.04 7.58 8.74
N ARG A 173 6.80 8.82 9.16
CA ARG A 173 5.47 9.25 9.62
C ARG A 173 4.47 9.36 8.48
N ALA A 174 4.91 9.84 7.32
CA ALA A 174 4.09 9.86 6.12
C ALA A 174 3.62 8.44 5.75
N TYR A 175 4.52 7.45 5.75
CA TYR A 175 4.15 6.05 5.54
C TYR A 175 3.11 5.56 6.56
N LEU A 176 3.32 5.82 7.87
CA LEU A 176 2.33 5.42 8.89
C LEU A 176 0.95 6.07 8.67
N LEU A 177 0.90 7.33 8.22
CA LEU A 177 -0.38 7.97 7.85
C LEU A 177 -1.00 7.33 6.61
N ILE A 178 -0.21 6.99 5.60
CA ILE A 178 -0.72 6.28 4.42
C ILE A 178 -1.24 4.89 4.80
N VAL A 179 -0.58 4.17 5.73
CA VAL A 179 -1.11 2.91 6.31
C VAL A 179 -2.44 3.16 7.00
N ALA A 180 -2.56 4.21 7.80
CA ALA A 180 -3.81 4.54 8.49
C ALA A 180 -4.95 4.79 7.49
N LEU A 181 -4.68 5.55 6.43
CA LEU A 181 -5.64 5.81 5.34
C LEU A 181 -5.97 4.54 4.55
N ALA A 182 -4.99 3.67 4.29
CA ALA A 182 -5.19 2.39 3.60
C ALA A 182 -6.03 1.43 4.43
N ALA A 183 -5.76 1.31 5.73
CA ALA A 183 -6.55 0.50 6.64
C ALA A 183 -7.97 1.04 6.76
N ALA A 184 -8.14 2.36 6.90
CA ALA A 184 -9.47 2.99 6.93
C ALA A 184 -10.22 2.75 5.61
N GLY A 185 -9.61 3.00 4.45
CA GLY A 185 -10.20 2.75 3.15
C GLY A 185 -10.60 1.29 2.96
N THR A 186 -9.72 0.34 3.29
CA THR A 186 -10.01 -1.10 3.22
C THR A 186 -11.17 -1.48 4.14
N THR A 187 -11.21 -0.90 5.35
CA THR A 187 -12.32 -1.10 6.30
C THR A 187 -13.63 -0.60 5.75
N VAL A 188 -13.65 0.61 5.17
CA VAL A 188 -14.85 1.18 4.55
C VAL A 188 -15.30 0.30 3.39
N ALA A 189 -14.40 -0.10 2.50
CA ALA A 189 -14.72 -1.01 1.39
C ALA A 189 -15.37 -2.30 1.90
N ALA A 190 -14.76 -2.97 2.88
CA ALA A 190 -15.30 -4.20 3.47
C ALA A 190 -16.68 -3.99 4.10
N VAL A 191 -16.89 -2.87 4.81
CA VAL A 191 -18.21 -2.54 5.40
C VAL A 191 -19.28 -2.39 4.34
N PHE A 192 -18.99 -1.67 3.25
CA PHE A 192 -19.94 -1.47 2.16
C PHE A 192 -20.25 -2.77 1.42
N ASP A 193 -19.24 -3.62 1.18
CA ASP A 193 -19.44 -4.92 0.54
C ASP A 193 -20.25 -5.86 1.44
N HIS A 194 -19.93 -5.96 2.73
CA HIS A 194 -20.65 -6.83 3.68
C HIS A 194 -22.05 -6.30 4.03
N ALA A 195 -22.29 -4.99 3.89
CA ALA A 195 -23.63 -4.43 4.04
C ALA A 195 -24.62 -4.98 3.00
N ARG A 196 -24.14 -5.45 1.83
CA ARG A 196 -25.00 -6.08 0.80
C ARG A 196 -25.61 -7.39 1.27
N THR A 197 -24.96 -8.08 2.21
CA THR A 197 -25.46 -9.31 2.85
C THR A 197 -26.02 -9.05 4.24
N GLY A 198 -26.22 -7.78 4.61
CA GLY A 198 -26.79 -7.39 5.91
C GLY A 198 -25.95 -7.81 7.12
N PHE A 199 -24.68 -8.18 6.94
CA PHE A 199 -23.85 -8.80 7.98
C PHE A 199 -24.48 -10.05 8.63
N GLU A 200 -25.22 -10.86 7.86
CA GLU A 200 -25.90 -12.06 8.36
C GLU A 200 -24.94 -13.06 9.04
N ASN A 201 -23.72 -13.19 8.52
CA ASN A 201 -22.65 -13.96 9.16
C ASN A 201 -21.86 -13.09 10.15
N PRO A 202 -21.80 -13.43 11.45
CA PRO A 202 -21.06 -12.66 12.45
C PRO A 202 -19.56 -12.48 12.14
N TYR A 203 -18.94 -13.41 11.41
CA TYR A 203 -17.53 -13.30 11.03
C TYR A 203 -17.24 -12.11 10.11
N LEU A 204 -18.25 -11.57 9.42
CA LEU A 204 -18.14 -10.38 8.57
C LEU A 204 -17.79 -9.11 9.38
N TRP A 205 -17.95 -9.12 10.71
CA TRP A 205 -17.55 -8.02 11.59
C TRP A 205 -16.06 -8.00 11.94
N ILE A 206 -15.34 -9.12 11.80
CA ILE A 206 -13.91 -9.21 12.09
C ILE A 206 -13.09 -8.18 11.29
N PRO A 207 -13.21 -8.10 9.95
CA PRO A 207 -12.47 -7.11 9.17
C PRO A 207 -12.82 -5.67 9.54
N THR A 208 -14.07 -5.40 9.94
CA THR A 208 -14.47 -4.08 10.42
C THR A 208 -13.71 -3.71 11.70
N LEU A 209 -13.76 -4.57 12.72
CA LEU A 209 -13.13 -4.30 14.02
C LEU A 209 -11.60 -4.21 13.91
N LEU A 210 -10.98 -5.19 13.25
CA LEU A 210 -9.53 -5.23 13.10
C LEU A 210 -9.02 -4.16 12.14
N GLY A 211 -9.78 -3.83 11.12
CA GLY A 211 -9.51 -2.71 10.21
C GLY A 211 -9.49 -1.36 10.91
N VAL A 212 -10.52 -1.04 11.70
CA VAL A 212 -10.54 0.16 12.55
C VAL A 212 -9.36 0.16 13.52
N PHE A 213 -9.11 -0.96 14.21
CA PHE A 213 -7.99 -1.07 15.14
C PHE A 213 -6.64 -0.81 14.44
N GLY A 214 -6.41 -1.40 13.27
CA GLY A 214 -5.21 -1.19 12.46
C GLY A 214 -5.04 0.27 12.01
N ALA A 215 -6.11 0.90 11.53
CA ALA A 215 -6.10 2.30 11.14
C ALA A 215 -5.75 3.22 12.32
N MET A 216 -6.36 3.00 13.48
CA MET A 216 -6.10 3.78 14.68
C MET A 216 -4.69 3.54 15.23
N ALA A 217 -4.21 2.30 15.25
CA ALA A 217 -2.85 1.99 15.68
C ALA A 217 -1.81 2.71 14.80
N ALA A 218 -2.02 2.73 13.48
CA ALA A 218 -1.16 3.44 12.54
C ALA A 218 -1.21 4.96 12.74
N LEU A 219 -2.40 5.53 12.89
CA LEU A 219 -2.60 6.96 13.13
C LEU A 219 -1.93 7.41 14.44
N VAL A 220 -2.15 6.67 15.52
CA VAL A 220 -1.56 6.95 16.84
C VAL A 220 -0.03 6.88 16.77
N LEU A 221 0.53 5.82 16.15
CA LEU A 221 1.97 5.70 16.02
C LEU A 221 2.58 6.82 15.16
N ALA A 222 1.87 7.28 14.13
CA ALA A 222 2.29 8.42 13.31
C ALA A 222 2.30 9.75 14.10
N ALA A 223 1.37 9.91 15.03
CA ALA A 223 1.21 11.11 15.84
C ALA A 223 2.23 11.21 16.98
N ILE A 224 2.68 10.08 17.54
CA ILE A 224 3.62 10.06 18.68
C ILE A 224 5.05 10.38 18.22
N PRO A 225 5.68 11.46 18.72
CA PRO A 225 7.00 11.84 18.22
C PRO A 225 8.13 10.87 18.60
N ARG A 226 8.02 10.23 19.77
CA ARG A 226 8.97 9.27 20.33
C ARG A 226 8.21 8.07 20.88
N PRO A 227 7.85 7.10 20.02
CA PRO A 227 7.06 5.97 20.45
C PRO A 227 7.83 5.07 21.40
N ARG A 228 7.16 4.56 22.43
CA ARG A 228 7.69 3.55 23.34
C ARG A 228 7.62 2.18 22.68
N ARG A 229 8.37 1.22 23.22
CA ARG A 229 8.32 -0.18 22.75
C ARG A 229 6.91 -0.77 22.75
N SER A 230 6.09 -0.45 23.74
CA SER A 230 4.68 -0.88 23.81
C SER A 230 3.86 -0.34 22.63
N ASP A 231 4.09 0.91 22.23
CA ASP A 231 3.35 1.57 21.16
C ASP A 231 3.71 0.91 19.81
N ILE A 232 5.00 0.61 19.61
CA ILE A 232 5.49 -0.11 18.42
C ILE A 232 4.99 -1.56 18.41
N ALA A 233 5.01 -2.26 19.55
CA ALA A 233 4.52 -3.64 19.65
C ALA A 233 3.02 -3.73 19.36
N GLY A 234 2.22 -2.82 19.90
CA GLY A 234 0.78 -2.73 19.61
C GLY A 234 0.50 -2.52 18.13
N TYR A 235 1.27 -1.63 17.47
CA TYR A 235 1.19 -1.45 16.03
C TYR A 235 1.58 -2.71 15.24
N VAL A 236 2.67 -3.38 15.59
CA VAL A 236 3.09 -4.63 14.92
C VAL A 236 2.02 -5.71 15.04
N ILE A 237 1.45 -5.89 16.25
CA ILE A 237 0.33 -6.82 16.47
C ILE A 237 -0.86 -6.45 15.59
N ALA A 238 -1.23 -5.16 15.52
CA ALA A 238 -2.31 -4.70 14.65
C ALA A 238 -2.05 -5.07 13.18
N MET A 239 -0.85 -4.82 12.66
CA MET A 239 -0.50 -5.16 11.27
C MET A 239 -0.53 -6.67 11.01
N LEU A 240 -0.08 -7.49 11.97
CA LEU A 240 -0.16 -8.96 11.87
C LEU A 240 -1.62 -9.45 11.89
N LEU A 241 -2.47 -8.83 12.70
CA LEU A 241 -3.91 -9.12 12.71
C LEU A 241 -4.58 -8.75 11.38
N LEU A 242 -4.18 -7.63 10.75
CA LEU A 242 -4.65 -7.31 9.39
C LEU A 242 -4.21 -8.35 8.36
N ILE A 243 -2.96 -8.84 8.45
CA ILE A 243 -2.46 -9.93 7.60
C ILE A 243 -3.27 -11.20 7.78
N ALA A 244 -3.47 -11.64 9.02
CA ALA A 244 -4.29 -12.80 9.32
C ALA A 244 -5.72 -12.63 8.80
N THR A 245 -6.32 -11.46 9.00
CA THR A 245 -7.68 -11.14 8.50
C THR A 245 -7.76 -11.27 6.99
N GLY A 246 -6.79 -10.72 6.25
CA GLY A 246 -6.82 -10.78 4.79
C GLY A 246 -6.61 -12.20 4.25
N VAL A 247 -5.68 -12.95 4.83
CA VAL A 247 -5.43 -14.36 4.42
C VAL A 247 -6.63 -15.24 4.75
N LEU A 248 -7.17 -15.17 5.97
CA LEU A 248 -8.33 -15.97 6.37
C LEU A 248 -9.59 -15.57 5.60
N GLY A 249 -9.80 -14.26 5.40
CA GLY A 249 -10.93 -13.77 4.60
C GLY A 249 -10.87 -14.27 3.15
N THR A 250 -9.68 -14.32 2.55
CA THR A 250 -9.50 -14.90 1.20
C THR A 250 -9.90 -16.38 1.19
N VAL A 251 -9.48 -17.15 2.20
CA VAL A 251 -9.88 -18.56 2.33
C VAL A 251 -11.40 -18.71 2.45
N PHE A 252 -12.05 -17.90 3.29
CA PHE A 252 -13.51 -17.95 3.45
C PHE A 252 -14.26 -17.53 2.17
N HIS A 253 -13.76 -16.54 1.43
CA HIS A 253 -14.36 -16.14 0.15
C HIS A 253 -14.17 -17.24 -0.91
N ILE A 254 -13.02 -17.92 -0.94
CA ILE A 254 -12.81 -19.06 -1.83
C ILE A 254 -13.79 -20.19 -1.47
N ASP A 255 -13.91 -20.53 -0.19
CA ASP A 255 -14.79 -21.59 0.30
C ASP A 255 -16.26 -21.34 -0.08
N ASP A 256 -16.75 -20.10 0.10
CA ASP A 256 -18.11 -19.70 -0.30
C ASP A 256 -18.36 -19.86 -1.81
N ASN A 257 -17.32 -19.62 -2.62
CA ASN A 257 -17.39 -19.78 -4.07
C ASN A 257 -17.27 -21.23 -4.54
N LEU A 258 -16.80 -22.16 -3.71
CA LEU A 258 -16.77 -23.57 -4.07
C LEU A 258 -18.18 -24.17 -4.06
N THR A 259 -18.38 -25.24 -4.85
CA THR A 259 -19.59 -26.07 -4.70
C THR A 259 -19.53 -26.88 -3.40
N SER A 260 -20.65 -27.49 -2.99
CA SER A 260 -20.69 -28.39 -1.83
C SER A 260 -19.75 -29.61 -1.93
N ARG A 261 -19.19 -29.89 -3.11
CA ARG A 261 -18.18 -30.94 -3.35
C ARG A 261 -16.76 -30.39 -3.53
N GLY A 262 -16.53 -29.10 -3.27
CA GLY A 262 -15.22 -28.45 -3.43
C GLY A 262 -14.80 -28.18 -4.88
N VAL A 263 -15.73 -28.23 -5.83
CA VAL A 263 -15.43 -27.98 -7.26
C VAL A 263 -15.43 -26.48 -7.56
N ILE A 264 -14.43 -26.03 -8.32
CA ILE A 264 -14.31 -24.66 -8.84
C ILE A 264 -15.26 -24.48 -10.03
N VAL A 265 -16.10 -23.46 -9.96
CA VAL A 265 -16.96 -23.01 -11.06
C VAL A 265 -16.66 -21.54 -11.32
N ALA A 266 -16.14 -21.22 -12.51
CA ALA A 266 -15.65 -19.88 -12.84
C ALA A 266 -16.70 -18.78 -12.55
N GLU A 267 -17.97 -19.02 -12.92
CA GLU A 267 -19.07 -18.10 -12.66
C GLU A 267 -19.19 -17.72 -11.18
N ARG A 268 -19.07 -18.69 -10.26
CA ARG A 268 -19.14 -18.42 -8.81
C ARG A 268 -18.00 -17.52 -8.33
N PHE A 269 -16.83 -17.62 -8.94
CA PHE A 269 -15.69 -16.75 -8.61
C PHE A 269 -15.76 -15.37 -9.27
N ILE A 270 -16.57 -15.23 -10.32
CA ILE A 270 -16.84 -13.93 -10.96
C ILE A 270 -17.96 -13.23 -10.20
N THR A 271 -19.11 -13.88 -9.98
CA THR A 271 -20.32 -13.24 -9.43
C THR A 271 -20.50 -13.41 -7.92
N GLY A 272 -19.71 -14.27 -7.28
CA GLY A 272 -19.79 -14.56 -5.84
C GLY A 272 -18.90 -13.65 -4.99
N ALA A 273 -18.41 -14.17 -3.87
CA ALA A 273 -17.58 -13.43 -2.94
C ALA A 273 -16.22 -13.07 -3.60
N PRO A 274 -15.81 -11.79 -3.64
CA PRO A 274 -14.58 -11.40 -4.32
C PRO A 274 -13.36 -11.88 -3.52
N PHE A 275 -12.74 -12.99 -3.91
CA PHE A 275 -11.70 -13.64 -3.09
C PHE A 275 -10.41 -12.83 -2.95
N MET A 276 -10.15 -11.88 -3.84
CA MET A 276 -8.99 -11.00 -3.76
C MET A 276 -9.24 -9.78 -2.86
N ALA A 277 -10.48 -9.38 -2.62
CA ALA A 277 -10.79 -8.20 -1.81
C ALA A 277 -10.23 -8.29 -0.37
N PRO A 278 -10.29 -9.43 0.35
CA PRO A 278 -9.68 -9.55 1.66
C PRO A 278 -8.16 -9.36 1.67
N LEU A 279 -7.45 -9.66 0.56
CA LEU A 279 -6.00 -9.50 0.48
C LEU A 279 -5.56 -8.04 0.66
N LEU A 280 -6.46 -7.05 0.47
CA LEU A 280 -6.19 -5.65 0.77
C LEU A 280 -5.79 -5.43 2.23
N PHE A 281 -6.37 -6.17 3.19
CA PHE A 281 -5.96 -6.11 4.59
C PHE A 281 -4.55 -6.65 4.80
N ALA A 282 -4.21 -7.77 4.14
CA ALA A 282 -2.89 -8.36 4.24
C ALA A 282 -1.81 -7.49 3.58
N ASN A 283 -2.13 -6.90 2.44
CA ASN A 283 -1.29 -5.94 1.77
C ASN A 283 -1.06 -4.69 2.63
N THR A 284 -2.12 -4.13 3.22
CA THR A 284 -2.02 -2.97 4.13
C THR A 284 -1.16 -3.29 5.36
N GLY A 285 -1.38 -4.43 6.01
CA GLY A 285 -0.54 -4.88 7.13
C GLY A 285 0.92 -5.07 6.72
N THR A 286 1.17 -5.57 5.52
CA THR A 286 2.53 -5.76 4.97
C THR A 286 3.23 -4.43 4.74
N PHE A 287 2.59 -3.48 4.07
CA PHE A 287 3.10 -2.11 3.94
C PHE A 287 3.36 -1.47 5.31
N GLY A 288 2.47 -1.72 6.27
CA GLY A 288 2.60 -1.25 7.63
C GLY A 288 3.85 -1.77 8.34
N LEU A 289 4.18 -3.06 8.20
CA LEU A 289 5.41 -3.63 8.75
C LEU A 289 6.66 -3.12 8.02
N VAL A 290 6.58 -2.98 6.69
CA VAL A 290 7.68 -2.41 5.87
C VAL A 290 8.00 -0.98 6.28
N ALA A 291 7.01 -0.17 6.67
CA ALA A 291 7.23 1.19 7.15
C ALA A 291 8.22 1.27 8.33
N LEU A 292 8.29 0.23 9.17
CA LEU A 292 9.14 0.15 10.37
C LEU A 292 10.59 -0.26 10.08
N LEU A 293 10.91 -0.64 8.84
CA LEU A 293 12.28 -1.00 8.42
C LEU A 293 13.24 0.19 8.49
N ASP A 294 14.55 -0.09 8.37
CA ASP A 294 15.60 0.94 8.43
C ASP A 294 15.33 2.04 7.38
N PRO A 295 15.13 3.30 7.79
CA PRO A 295 14.83 4.39 6.87
C PRO A 295 16.04 4.84 6.05
N ARG A 296 17.24 4.33 6.34
CA ARG A 296 18.42 4.62 5.53
C ARG A 296 18.30 3.91 4.18
N SER A 297 18.09 4.72 3.15
CA SER A 297 17.98 4.29 1.77
C SER A 297 19.28 3.68 1.24
N GLU A 298 20.44 4.16 1.68
CA GLU A 298 21.77 3.64 1.32
C GLU A 298 22.73 3.94 2.49
N ARG A 299 23.31 2.92 3.16
CA ARG A 299 24.55 3.15 3.93
C ARG A 299 25.70 3.07 2.93
N PRO A 300 26.61 4.07 2.84
CA PRO A 300 27.85 3.89 2.09
C PRO A 300 28.50 2.59 2.57
N ALA A 301 28.95 1.76 1.63
CA ALA A 301 29.87 0.68 1.98
C ALA A 301 30.99 1.33 2.80
N ARG A 302 31.10 0.96 4.09
CA ARG A 302 32.19 1.41 4.93
C ARG A 302 33.44 0.95 4.19
N LYS A 303 34.17 1.86 3.53
CA LYS A 303 35.56 1.59 3.18
C LYS A 303 36.19 1.18 4.51
N ALA A 304 36.64 -0.06 4.61
CA ALA A 304 37.42 -0.49 5.75
C ALA A 304 38.53 0.56 5.94
N PRO A 305 38.84 0.98 7.18
CA PRO A 305 40.04 1.78 7.38
C PRO A 305 41.19 1.01 6.74
N SER A 306 41.85 1.64 5.76
CA SER A 306 43.05 1.10 5.16
C SER A 306 44.04 0.89 6.30
N VAL A 307 44.23 -0.37 6.67
CA VAL A 307 45.35 -0.80 7.49
C VAL A 307 46.56 -0.74 6.57
N ASP A 308 47.06 0.46 6.31
CA ASP A 308 48.35 0.69 5.70
C ASP A 308 48.94 1.93 6.34
N GLY A 309 49.98 1.67 7.15
CA GLY A 309 50.64 2.69 7.95
C GLY A 309 51.50 2.14 9.09
N THR A 310 51.86 0.84 9.07
CA THR A 310 53.03 0.38 9.81
C THR A 310 54.28 0.71 9.03
N SER A 311 54.97 1.75 9.47
CA SER A 311 56.43 1.85 9.47
C SER A 311 56.75 2.58 10.78
N SER A 312 57.21 1.93 11.86
CA SER A 312 58.64 1.58 12.07
C SER A 312 59.56 2.68 11.53
N ALA A 313 60.50 3.31 12.22
CA ALA A 313 61.15 3.20 13.52
C ALA A 313 62.15 4.42 13.48
N ARG A 314 62.51 5.12 14.56
CA ARG A 314 63.74 4.89 15.35
C ARG A 314 64.10 6.19 16.10
N THR A 315 64.35 6.02 17.40
CA THR A 315 65.46 6.58 18.21
C THR A 315 65.82 8.07 18.20
N ALA A 316 65.77 8.63 19.42
CA ALA A 316 66.80 9.41 20.11
C ALA A 316 67.36 10.69 19.46
N GLY A 317 67.11 11.80 20.15
CA GLY A 317 67.74 13.12 20.02
C GLY A 317 67.13 14.04 21.06
#